data_AF-A0AAN9STA6-F1
#
_entry.id   AF-A0AAN9STA6-F1
#
_cell.length_a   1.000
_cell.length_b   1.000
_cell.length_c   1.000
_cell.angle_alpha   90.00
_cell.angle_beta   90.00
_cell.angle_gamma   90.00
#
_symmetry.space_group_name_H-M   'P 1'
#
loop_
_entity.id
_entity.type
_entity.pdbx_description
1 polymer ?
#
loop_
_entity_poly.entity_id
_entity_poly.type
_entity_poly.pdbx_seq_one_letter_code
_entity_poly.pdbx_strand_id
1 'polypeptide(L)'
;MSSLIFMVVLFSLLHCPLPSLSNSEGEALYAFKERLDDPRNALESWDPTLVDPCTWFHVTCDSSNHVIRLEFNGNYIGGNIPEELGNLGSLVSMDLSNNRLEGNIPKSFGNLTSLKFLNVSNNHLTLPPVNNNFQTFPMESYENNKFRGWDLRRLIPDDS
;
A
#
# COMPACT_ATOMS: atom_id res chain seq x y z
N MET A 1 -23.75 45.41 -12.83
CA MET A 1 -22.77 44.79 -13.75
C MET A 1 -21.40 44.91 -13.09
N SER A 2 -20.92 43.82 -12.49
CA SER A 2 -19.49 43.53 -12.28
C SER A 2 -19.45 42.09 -11.77
N SER A 3 -18.98 41.22 -12.64
CA SER A 3 -19.01 39.77 -12.51
C SER A 3 -17.80 39.33 -11.70
N LEU A 4 -18.01 38.63 -10.58
CA LEU A 4 -16.95 37.85 -9.94
C LEU A 4 -16.75 36.59 -10.78
N ILE A 5 -15.62 36.52 -11.47
CA ILE A 5 -15.19 35.36 -12.23
C ILE A 5 -14.73 34.29 -11.23
N PHE A 6 -15.50 33.21 -11.18
CA PHE A 6 -15.10 31.92 -10.62
C PHE A 6 -13.84 31.44 -11.38
N MET A 7 -12.68 31.40 -10.72
CA MET A 7 -11.53 30.65 -11.23
C MET A 7 -11.81 29.17 -11.05
N VAL A 8 -12.51 28.59 -12.02
CA VAL A 8 -12.41 27.16 -12.30
C VAL A 8 -10.97 26.93 -12.75
N VAL A 9 -10.17 26.27 -11.92
CA VAL A 9 -8.89 25.71 -12.34
C VAL A 9 -9.24 24.66 -13.39
N LEU A 10 -9.20 25.07 -14.66
CA LEU A 10 -9.33 24.18 -15.80
C LEU A 10 -8.24 23.12 -15.67
N PHE A 11 -8.66 21.86 -15.57
CA PHE A 11 -7.83 20.69 -15.83
C PHE A 11 -7.25 20.84 -17.24
N SER A 12 -6.09 21.49 -17.35
CA SER A 12 -5.28 21.49 -18.56
C SER A 12 -4.67 20.10 -18.70
N LEU A 13 -5.30 19.29 -19.54
CA LEU A 13 -4.75 18.08 -20.14
C LEU A 13 -3.51 18.46 -20.96
N LEU A 14 -2.38 18.62 -20.27
CA LEU A 14 -1.06 18.60 -20.86
C LEU A 14 -0.02 18.11 -19.84
N HIS A 15 -0.28 16.95 -19.22
CA HIS A 15 0.84 16.13 -18.76
C HIS A 15 1.38 15.43 -20.01
N CYS A 16 2.38 16.06 -20.62
CA CYS A 16 3.25 15.38 -21.55
C CYS A 16 3.76 14.12 -20.82
N PRO A 17 3.55 12.90 -21.34
CA PRO A 17 4.31 11.78 -20.85
C PRO A 17 5.74 12.08 -21.32
N LEU A 18 6.53 12.67 -20.41
CA LEU A 18 7.96 12.41 -20.44
C LEU A 18 8.10 10.91 -20.67
N PRO A 19 9.02 10.44 -21.53
CA PRO A 19 9.32 9.02 -21.55
C PRO A 19 9.84 8.71 -20.15
N SER A 20 8.95 8.30 -19.24
CA SER A 20 9.37 7.84 -17.94
C SER A 20 10.21 6.64 -18.28
N LEU A 21 11.45 6.64 -17.82
CA LEU A 21 12.04 5.38 -17.41
C LEU A 21 11.09 4.87 -16.31
N SER A 22 9.99 4.23 -16.72
CA SER A 22 8.84 3.96 -15.85
C SER A 22 9.24 2.85 -14.90
N ASN A 23 9.57 3.21 -13.67
CA ASN A 23 9.62 2.21 -12.62
C ASN A 23 8.17 1.94 -12.18
N SER A 24 7.57 0.88 -12.72
CA SER A 24 6.18 0.51 -12.41
C SER A 24 5.97 0.21 -10.91
N GLU A 25 7.02 -0.17 -10.19
CA GLU A 25 6.99 -0.36 -8.73
C GLU A 25 6.95 0.99 -8.01
N GLY A 26 7.76 1.96 -8.47
CA GLY A 26 7.72 3.34 -7.99
C GLY A 26 6.37 4.00 -8.22
N GLU A 27 5.75 3.80 -9.40
CA GLU A 27 4.40 4.28 -9.69
C GLU A 27 3.35 3.66 -8.75
N ALA A 28 3.44 2.35 -8.49
CA ALA A 28 2.55 1.66 -7.56
C ALA A 28 2.67 2.18 -6.12
N LEU A 29 3.91 2.42 -5.67
CA LEU A 29 4.19 3.00 -4.36
C LEU A 29 3.76 4.48 -4.28
N TYR A 30 3.95 5.26 -5.33
CA TYR A 30 3.46 6.65 -5.30
C TYR A 30 1.93 6.72 -5.30
N ALA A 31 1.26 5.88 -6.09
CA ALA A 31 -0.20 5.73 -6.04
C ALA A 31 -0.69 5.30 -4.65
N PHE A 32 0.13 4.52 -3.93
CA PHE A 32 -0.09 4.22 -2.51
C PHE A 32 -0.08 5.48 -1.66
N LYS A 33 1.00 6.25 -1.69
CA LYS A 33 1.16 7.50 -0.92
C LYS A 33 0.02 8.50 -1.15
N GLU A 34 -0.43 8.69 -2.39
CA GLU A 34 -1.47 9.67 -2.74
C GLU A 34 -2.84 9.40 -2.08
N ARG A 35 -3.08 8.18 -1.60
CA ARG A 35 -4.35 7.78 -0.95
C ARG A 35 -4.25 7.69 0.58
N LEU A 36 -3.06 7.92 1.14
CA LEU A 36 -2.84 7.79 2.58
C LEU A 36 -2.88 9.13 3.30
N ASP A 37 -3.26 9.06 4.57
CA ASP A 37 -3.00 10.11 5.54
C ASP A 37 -1.64 9.84 6.20
N ASP A 38 -0.63 10.66 5.93
CA ASP A 38 0.72 10.54 6.50
C ASP A 38 1.05 11.73 7.43
N PRO A 39 0.49 11.75 8.65
CA PRO A 39 0.61 12.90 9.56
C PRO A 39 2.03 13.13 10.09
N ARG A 40 2.96 12.20 9.86
CA ARG A 40 4.35 12.26 10.32
C ARG A 40 5.34 12.49 9.19
N ASN A 41 4.87 12.64 7.95
CA ASN A 41 5.72 12.74 6.76
C ASN A 41 6.70 11.56 6.64
N ALA A 42 6.30 10.36 7.08
CA ALA A 42 7.15 9.17 7.01
C ALA A 42 7.46 8.77 5.54
N LEU A 43 6.55 9.11 4.62
CA LEU A 43 6.67 8.82 3.19
C LEU A 43 7.13 10.06 2.39
N GLU A 44 7.66 11.10 3.04
CA GLU A 44 8.07 12.35 2.38
C GLU A 44 9.01 12.12 1.19
N SER A 45 9.97 11.21 1.35
CA SER A 45 10.98 10.90 0.33
C SER A 45 10.44 10.21 -0.93
N TRP A 46 9.18 9.76 -0.90
CA TRP A 46 8.57 9.07 -2.04
C TRP A 46 8.19 10.10 -3.09
N ASP A 47 9.05 10.23 -4.09
CA ASP A 47 8.95 11.24 -5.14
C ASP A 47 8.89 10.55 -6.50
N PRO A 48 7.78 10.65 -7.24
CA PRO A 48 7.57 9.95 -8.51
C PRO A 48 8.42 10.53 -9.64
N THR A 49 9.06 11.69 -9.42
CA THR A 49 10.02 12.28 -10.36
C THR A 49 11.41 11.68 -10.22
N LEU A 50 11.69 10.99 -9.10
CA LEU A 50 12.91 10.21 -8.94
C LEU A 50 12.76 8.87 -9.68
N VAL A 51 13.79 8.53 -10.45
CA VAL A 51 13.80 7.33 -11.32
C VAL A 51 13.76 6.02 -10.52
N ASP A 52 14.19 6.07 -9.24
CA ASP A 52 14.48 4.87 -8.46
C ASP A 52 13.84 4.87 -7.06
N PRO A 53 12.78 4.06 -6.84
CA PRO A 53 12.13 3.92 -5.54
C PRO A 53 13.04 3.28 -4.48
N CYS A 54 14.16 2.69 -4.88
CA CYS A 54 15.13 2.09 -3.97
C CYS A 54 15.88 3.12 -3.12
N THR A 55 15.75 4.41 -3.46
CA THR A 55 16.26 5.54 -2.67
C THR A 55 15.25 6.03 -1.62
N TRP A 56 14.00 5.56 -1.66
CA TRP A 56 12.96 6.03 -0.77
C TRP A 56 13.07 5.39 0.61
N PHE A 57 12.76 6.17 1.65
CA PHE A 57 12.62 5.64 2.99
C PHE A 57 11.58 4.53 3.02
N HIS A 58 11.82 3.54 3.89
CA HIS A 58 10.95 2.37 4.08
C HIS A 58 10.88 1.42 2.88
N VAL A 59 11.66 1.66 1.81
CA VAL A 59 11.77 0.78 0.64
C VAL A 59 13.15 0.13 0.64
N THR A 60 13.22 -1.17 0.36
CA THR A 60 14.48 -1.88 0.10
C THR A 60 14.37 -2.66 -1.19
N CYS A 61 15.41 -2.58 -2.01
CA CYS A 61 15.50 -3.29 -3.28
C CYS A 61 16.59 -4.34 -3.29
N ASP A 62 16.49 -5.27 -4.25
CA ASP A 62 17.54 -6.24 -4.56
C ASP A 62 18.60 -5.66 -5.52
N SER A 63 19.59 -6.48 -5.90
CA SER A 63 20.64 -6.11 -6.86
C SER A 63 20.14 -5.85 -8.29
N SER A 64 18.91 -6.24 -8.59
CA SER A 64 18.25 -6.03 -9.88
C SER A 64 17.31 -4.83 -9.85
N ASN A 65 17.34 -4.04 -8.77
CA ASN A 65 16.55 -2.83 -8.57
C ASN A 65 15.03 -3.09 -8.48
N HIS A 66 14.65 -4.27 -7.99
CA HIS A 66 13.27 -4.61 -7.67
C HIS A 66 12.96 -4.40 -6.20
N VAL A 67 11.79 -3.83 -5.89
CA VAL A 67 11.31 -3.65 -4.52
C VAL A 67 11.04 -5.00 -3.87
N ILE A 68 11.82 -5.33 -2.84
CA ILE A 68 11.73 -6.59 -2.10
C ILE A 68 11.26 -6.41 -0.65
N ARG A 69 11.35 -5.21 -0.08
CA ARG A 69 10.80 -4.90 1.25
C ARG A 69 10.11 -3.56 1.28
N LEU A 70 8.98 -3.53 1.98
CA LEU A 70 8.21 -2.33 2.28
C LEU A 70 7.86 -2.30 3.77
N GLU A 71 8.49 -1.42 4.54
CA GLU A 71 8.50 -1.49 6.02
C GLU A 71 8.35 -0.08 6.65
N PHE A 72 7.10 0.35 6.87
CA PHE A 72 6.75 1.66 7.47
C PHE A 72 5.86 1.53 8.71
N ASN A 73 6.07 0.48 9.49
CA ASN A 73 5.36 0.25 10.74
C ASN A 73 5.52 1.41 11.76
N GLY A 74 4.49 1.69 12.54
CA GLY A 74 4.57 2.67 13.64
C GLY A 74 4.47 4.15 13.25
N ASN A 75 4.00 4.45 12.05
CA ASN A 75 4.00 5.81 11.48
C ASN A 75 2.63 6.52 11.53
N TYR A 76 1.62 5.91 12.16
CA TYR A 76 0.26 6.49 12.28
C TYR A 76 -0.42 6.72 10.93
N ILE A 77 0.06 6.06 9.88
CA ILE A 77 -0.43 6.22 8.51
C ILE A 77 -1.86 5.70 8.42
N GLY A 78 -2.79 6.54 7.96
CA GLY A 78 -4.21 6.23 7.77
C GLY A 78 -4.59 6.06 6.30
N GLY A 79 -5.87 5.73 6.05
CA GLY A 79 -6.42 5.51 4.71
C GLY A 79 -6.45 4.05 4.29
N ASN A 80 -6.91 3.80 3.06
CA ASN A 80 -7.10 2.46 2.53
C ASN A 80 -5.84 1.93 1.87
N ILE A 81 -5.62 0.62 1.98
CA ILE A 81 -4.62 -0.08 1.17
C ILE A 81 -5.14 -0.14 -0.29
N PRO A 82 -4.44 0.45 -1.27
CA PRO A 82 -4.79 0.42 -2.67
C PRO A 82 -4.34 -0.87 -3.38
N GLU A 83 -5.09 -1.23 -4.43
CA GLU A 83 -4.86 -2.45 -5.21
C GLU A 83 -3.51 -2.45 -5.94
N GLU A 84 -2.97 -1.27 -6.25
CA GLU A 84 -1.72 -1.06 -6.99
C GLU A 84 -0.50 -1.69 -6.29
N LEU A 85 -0.51 -1.84 -4.96
CA LEU A 85 0.55 -2.54 -4.22
C LEU A 85 0.70 -4.01 -4.63
N GLY A 86 -0.35 -4.63 -5.19
CA GLY A 86 -0.29 -5.98 -5.75
C GLY A 86 0.62 -6.12 -6.98
N ASN A 87 1.10 -5.01 -7.55
CA ASN A 87 2.04 -5.01 -8.67
C ASN A 87 3.50 -5.26 -8.26
N LEU A 88 3.81 -5.24 -6.95
CA LEU A 88 5.15 -5.49 -6.42
C LEU A 88 5.45 -6.99 -6.36
N GLY A 89 5.51 -7.65 -7.52
CA GLY A 89 5.62 -9.13 -7.61
C GLY A 89 6.90 -9.72 -6.98
N SER A 90 7.95 -8.90 -6.84
CA SER A 90 9.21 -9.27 -6.19
C SER A 90 9.20 -9.09 -4.67
N LEU A 91 8.13 -8.54 -4.10
CA LEU A 91 8.06 -8.21 -2.67
C LEU A 91 8.17 -9.48 -1.81
N VAL A 92 9.13 -9.49 -0.89
CA VAL A 92 9.43 -10.61 0.02
C VAL A 92 8.97 -10.30 1.45
N SER A 93 9.06 -9.03 1.87
CA SER A 93 8.72 -8.58 3.22
C SER A 93 7.80 -7.36 3.15
N MET A 94 6.70 -7.40 3.90
CA MET A 94 5.80 -6.27 4.07
C MET A 94 5.46 -6.09 5.55
N ASP A 95 5.89 -4.99 6.15
CA ASP A 95 5.48 -4.60 7.51
C ASP A 95 4.77 -3.24 7.49
N LEU A 96 3.44 -3.30 7.62
CA LEU A 96 2.55 -2.14 7.72
C LEU A 96 1.93 -2.01 9.12
N SER A 97 2.45 -2.75 10.10
CA SER A 97 1.85 -2.86 11.43
C SER A 97 1.89 -1.54 12.19
N ASN A 98 1.06 -1.44 13.23
CA ASN A 98 1.05 -0.27 14.13
C ASN A 98 0.79 1.06 13.39
N ASN A 99 -0.17 1.03 12.47
CA ASN A 99 -0.63 2.19 11.71
C ASN A 99 -2.14 2.39 11.96
N ARG A 100 -2.78 3.23 11.16
CA ARG A 100 -4.22 3.52 11.21
C ARG A 100 -4.93 3.09 9.92
N LEU A 101 -4.33 2.19 9.16
CA LEU A 101 -4.86 1.72 7.87
C LEU A 101 -6.25 1.11 8.05
N GLU A 102 -7.14 1.36 7.11
CA GLU A 102 -8.54 0.96 7.20
C GLU A 102 -9.04 0.30 5.90
N GLY A 103 -10.30 -0.15 5.94
CA GLY A 103 -10.92 -0.85 4.82
C GLY A 103 -10.46 -2.31 4.70
N ASN A 104 -10.34 -2.80 3.47
CA ASN A 104 -10.02 -4.19 3.18
C ASN A 104 -8.54 -4.39 2.83
N ILE A 105 -8.06 -5.61 3.04
CA ILE A 105 -6.85 -6.08 2.34
C ILE A 105 -7.22 -6.31 0.86
N PRO A 106 -6.53 -5.68 -0.10
CA PRO A 106 -6.84 -5.78 -1.52
C PRO A 106 -6.77 -7.21 -2.05
N LYS A 107 -7.62 -7.55 -3.02
CA LYS A 107 -7.55 -8.87 -3.66
C LYS A 107 -6.29 -9.02 -4.53
N SER A 108 -5.72 -7.91 -5.01
CA SER A 108 -4.46 -7.89 -5.77
C SER A 108 -3.26 -8.40 -4.96
N PHE A 109 -3.34 -8.44 -3.63
CA PHE A 109 -2.29 -9.01 -2.79
C PHE A 109 -2.02 -10.49 -3.11
N GLY A 110 -2.96 -11.18 -3.77
CA GLY A 110 -2.78 -12.54 -4.27
C GLY A 110 -1.73 -12.66 -5.37
N ASN A 111 -1.34 -11.54 -5.98
CA ASN A 111 -0.27 -11.47 -6.98
C ASN A 111 1.13 -11.38 -6.33
N LEU A 112 1.22 -11.15 -5.02
CA LEU A 112 2.49 -11.07 -4.28
C LEU A 112 3.04 -12.48 -4.00
N THR A 113 3.32 -13.24 -5.05
CA THR A 113 3.70 -14.65 -4.95
C THR A 113 5.05 -14.90 -4.27
N SER A 114 5.88 -13.86 -4.18
CA SER A 114 7.20 -13.89 -3.54
C SER A 114 7.16 -13.57 -2.04
N LEU A 115 6.01 -13.16 -1.51
CA LEU A 115 5.87 -12.66 -0.15
C LEU A 115 6.07 -13.78 0.87
N LYS A 116 7.01 -13.58 1.80
CA LYS A 116 7.38 -14.55 2.86
C LYS A 116 7.15 -14.00 4.25
N PHE A 117 7.12 -12.68 4.39
CA PHE A 117 6.79 -12.01 5.63
C PHE A 117 5.71 -10.96 5.38
N LEU A 118 4.67 -11.02 6.20
CA LEU A 118 3.59 -10.07 6.22
C LEU A 118 3.30 -9.71 7.67
N ASN A 119 3.16 -8.42 7.95
CA ASN A 119 2.60 -7.94 9.19
C ASN A 119 1.71 -6.72 8.93
N VAL A 120 0.41 -6.88 9.15
CA VAL A 120 -0.60 -5.82 9.07
C VAL A 120 -1.33 -5.65 10.41
N SER A 121 -0.78 -6.21 11.48
CA SER A 121 -1.35 -6.15 12.82
C SER A 121 -1.46 -4.72 13.33
N ASN A 122 -2.32 -4.49 14.33
CA ASN A 122 -2.47 -3.19 14.98
C ASN A 122 -2.84 -2.09 13.97
N ASN A 123 -3.95 -2.31 13.25
CA ASN A 123 -4.55 -1.40 12.28
C ASN A 123 -6.08 -1.40 12.44
N HIS A 124 -6.81 -0.77 11.52
CA HIS A 124 -8.27 -0.69 11.51
C HIS A 124 -8.91 -1.48 10.35
N LEU A 125 -8.23 -2.52 9.83
CA LEU A 125 -8.70 -3.29 8.68
C LEU A 125 -9.95 -4.13 9.02
N THR A 126 -10.94 -4.14 8.14
CA THR A 126 -12.26 -4.74 8.38
C THR A 126 -12.52 -6.02 7.59
N LEU A 127 -11.83 -6.22 6.46
CA LEU A 127 -11.95 -7.44 5.66
C LEU A 127 -10.61 -8.19 5.59
N PRO A 128 -10.63 -9.51 5.86
CA PRO A 128 -9.42 -10.30 5.98
C PRO A 128 -8.69 -10.45 4.63
N PRO A 129 -7.49 -11.03 4.64
CA PRO A 129 -6.81 -11.34 3.39
C PRO A 129 -7.59 -12.38 2.58
N VAL A 130 -7.75 -12.14 1.29
CA VAL A 130 -8.60 -12.95 0.40
C VAL A 130 -7.82 -13.53 -0.77
N ASN A 131 -6.78 -14.36 -0.54
CA ASN A 131 -6.00 -15.05 -1.62
C ASN A 131 -4.79 -15.88 -1.13
N ASN A 132 -4.12 -16.48 -2.13
CA ASN A 132 -3.46 -17.79 -2.21
C ASN A 132 -2.56 -18.23 -1.05
N ASN A 133 -1.91 -17.33 -0.34
CA ASN A 133 -0.95 -17.75 0.68
C ASN A 133 -1.12 -17.01 2.01
N PHE A 134 -2.14 -16.14 2.15
CA PHE A 134 -2.28 -15.38 3.39
C PHE A 134 -2.65 -16.27 4.58
N GLN A 135 -3.28 -17.43 4.33
CA GLN A 135 -3.48 -18.48 5.35
C GLN A 135 -2.16 -19.04 5.91
N THR A 136 -1.05 -18.89 5.19
CA THR A 136 0.27 -19.42 5.59
C THR A 136 1.02 -18.50 6.54
N PHE A 137 0.64 -17.23 6.62
CA PHE A 137 1.24 -16.29 7.57
C PHE A 137 0.68 -16.54 8.98
N PRO A 138 1.49 -16.34 10.04
CA PRO A 138 1.04 -16.55 11.41
C PRO A 138 -0.15 -15.64 11.75
N MET A 139 -1.01 -16.06 12.69
CA MET A 139 -2.16 -15.26 13.13
C MET A 139 -1.75 -13.86 13.64
N GLU A 140 -0.57 -13.76 14.24
CA GLU A 140 0.04 -12.51 14.72
C GLU A 140 0.19 -11.47 13.60
N SER A 141 0.33 -11.88 12.34
CA SER A 141 0.38 -10.97 11.19
C SER A 141 -0.89 -10.14 11.02
N TYR A 142 -2.02 -10.58 11.60
CA TYR A 142 -3.36 -10.02 11.38
C TYR A 142 -4.02 -9.50 12.65
N GLU A 143 -3.41 -9.71 13.82
CA GLU A 143 -4.02 -9.41 15.10
C GLU A 143 -4.32 -7.91 15.28
N ASN A 144 -5.20 -7.60 16.24
CA ASN A 144 -5.53 -6.22 16.60
C ASN A 144 -6.02 -5.38 15.40
N ASN A 145 -6.86 -5.99 14.56
CA ASN A 145 -7.64 -5.37 13.49
C ASN A 145 -9.15 -5.46 13.78
N LYS A 146 -10.00 -5.10 12.82
CA LYS A 146 -11.48 -5.09 12.92
C LYS A 146 -12.15 -6.20 12.09
N PHE A 147 -11.52 -7.37 11.95
CA PHE A 147 -12.02 -8.53 11.19
C PHE A 147 -13.22 -9.26 11.85
N ARG A 148 -14.27 -8.53 12.23
CA ARG A 148 -15.45 -9.09 12.90
C ARG A 148 -16.21 -10.05 11.98
N GLY A 149 -16.68 -11.17 12.52
CA GLY A 149 -17.47 -12.16 11.78
C GLY A 149 -16.64 -13.11 10.92
N TRP A 150 -15.34 -13.26 11.21
CA TRP A 150 -14.41 -14.11 10.48
C TRP A 150 -13.54 -14.95 11.42
N ASP A 151 -13.49 -16.25 11.18
CA ASP A 151 -12.48 -17.14 11.77
C ASP A 151 -11.20 -17.01 10.96
N LEU A 152 -10.28 -16.16 11.44
CA LEU A 152 -9.00 -15.94 10.77
C LEU A 152 -8.15 -17.21 10.66
N ARG A 153 -8.33 -18.20 11.54
CA ARG A 153 -7.58 -19.47 11.46
C ARG A 153 -7.95 -20.28 10.24
N ARG A 154 -9.19 -20.13 9.79
CA ARG A 154 -9.76 -20.85 8.66
C ARG A 154 -9.98 -19.96 7.44
N LEU A 155 -9.86 -18.63 7.61
CA LEU A 155 -10.27 -17.59 6.66
C LEU A 155 -11.68 -17.82 6.11
N ILE A 156 -12.63 -18.10 7.00
CA ILE A 156 -14.04 -18.25 6.66
C ILE A 156 -14.91 -17.34 7.54
N PRO A 157 -16.11 -16.95 7.10
CA PRO A 157 -17.08 -16.30 7.96
C PRO A 157 -17.40 -17.15 9.21
N ASP A 158 -17.61 -16.52 10.36
CA ASP A 158 -17.92 -17.23 11.63
C ASP A 158 -19.22 -18.06 11.56
N ASP A 159 -20.10 -17.75 10.60
CA ASP A 159 -21.39 -18.41 10.38
C ASP A 159 -21.36 -19.53 9.32
N SER A 160 -20.16 -19.91 8.83
CA SER A 160 -19.96 -20.90 7.76
C SER A 160 -19.54 -22.31 8.20
#